data_AF-A0A3M0XFT6-F1
#
_entry.id   AF-A0A3M0XFT6-F1
#
_cell.length_a   1.000
_cell.length_b   1.000
_cell.length_c   1.000
_cell.angle_alpha   90.00
_cell.angle_beta   90.00
_cell.angle_gamma   90.00
#
_symmetry.space_group_name_H-M   'P 1'
#
loop_
_entity.id
_entity.type
_entity.pdbx_description
1 polymer ?
#
loop_
_entity_poly.entity_id
_entity_poly.type
_entity_poly.pdbx_seq_one_letter_code
_entity_poly.pdbx_strand_id
1 'polypeptide(L)' 'MRRLIINADDFGASKAINRAVLRAYTSGILTSSSLMVSGEYSDEAFLMAKEHTGLGVGIHLT' A
#
# COMPACT_ATOMS: atom_id res chain seq x y z
N MET A 1 17.34 -19.45 5.64
CA MET A 1 15.94 -18.97 5.58
C MET A 1 15.72 -18.22 4.28
N ARG A 2 14.56 -18.38 3.63
CA ARG A 2 14.18 -17.60 2.43
C ARG A 2 13.29 -16.43 2.86
N ARG A 3 13.44 -15.27 2.23
CA ARG A 3 12.60 -14.07 2.43
C ARG A 3 11.76 -13.84 1.18
N LEU A 4 10.50 -13.46 1.36
CA LEU A 4 9.57 -13.14 0.29
C LEU A 4 8.91 -11.79 0.58
N ILE A 5 8.85 -10.93 -0.42
CA ILE A 5 8.10 -9.67 -0.39
C ILE A 5 6.96 -9.82 -1.39
N ILE A 6 5.74 -9.57 -0.92
CA ILE A 6 4.54 -9.47 -1.74
C ILE A 6 4.14 -8.01 -1.75
N ASN A 7 4.35 -7.36 -2.89
CA ASN A 7 4.11 -5.93 -3.08
C ASN A 7 2.81 -5.69 -3.83
N ALA A 8 2.03 -4.71 -3.39
CA ALA A 8 0.90 -4.16 -4.14
C ALA A 8 1.30 -2.83 -4.75
N ASP A 9 1.07 -2.69 -6.05
CA ASP A 9 1.29 -1.43 -6.75
C ASP A 9 0.06 -0.53 -6.69
N ASP A 10 0.25 0.72 -7.12
CA ASP A 10 -0.80 1.74 -7.28
C ASP A 10 -1.49 2.21 -5.98
N PHE A 11 -0.88 2.00 -4.81
CA PHE A 11 -1.46 2.51 -3.57
C PHE A 11 -1.54 4.04 -3.62
N GLY A 12 -2.72 4.63 -3.40
CA GLY A 12 -2.98 6.05 -3.61
C GLY A 12 -3.58 6.41 -4.97
N ALA A 13 -3.69 5.48 -5.92
CA ALA A 13 -4.26 5.76 -7.25
C ALA A 13 -5.78 5.96 -7.22
N SER A 14 -6.50 5.20 -6.39
CA SER A 14 -7.95 5.36 -6.20
C SER A 14 -8.40 4.85 -4.84
N LYS A 15 -9.57 5.32 -4.37
CA LYS A 15 -10.21 4.79 -3.15
C LYS A 15 -10.41 3.27 -3.18
N ALA A 16 -10.74 2.72 -4.36
CA ALA A 16 -10.94 1.29 -4.51
C ALA A 16 -9.63 0.52 -4.31
N ILE A 17 -8.53 1.02 -4.89
CA ILE A 17 -7.19 0.43 -4.74
C ILE A 17 -6.72 0.56 -3.29
N ASN A 18 -6.88 1.71 -2.64
CA ASN A 18 -6.52 1.89 -1.23
C ASN A 18 -7.15 0.83 -0.32
N ARG A 19 -8.46 0.62 -0.46
CA ARG A 19 -9.18 -0.40 0.30
C ARG A 19 -8.72 -1.82 -0.05
N ALA A 20 -8.40 -2.09 -1.31
CA ALA A 20 -7.92 -3.40 -1.73
C ALA A 20 -6.54 -3.70 -1.13
N VAL A 21 -5.60 -2.75 -1.17
CA VAL A 21 -4.28 -2.82 -0.52
C VAL A 21 -4.45 -3.09 0.97
N LEU A 22 -5.28 -2.30 1.64
CA LEU A 22 -5.47 -2.44 3.09
C LEU A 22 -6.13 -3.77 3.46
N ARG A 23 -7.10 -4.24 2.66
CA ARG A 23 -7.71 -5.56 2.87
C ARG A 23 -6.71 -6.69 2.63
N ALA A 24 -5.89 -6.61 1.58
CA ALA A 24 -4.86 -7.60 1.28
C ALA A 24 -3.76 -7.66 2.35
N TYR A 25 -3.48 -6.53 3.01
CA TYR A 25 -2.58 -6.46 4.18
C TYR A 25 -3.22 -7.02 5.45
N THR A 26 -4.38 -6.51 5.85
CA THR A 26 -5.02 -6.85 7.14
C THR A 26 -5.64 -8.25 7.16
N SER A 27 -6.06 -8.77 6.01
CA SER A 27 -6.77 -10.05 5.88
C SER A 27 -6.03 -11.06 5.00
N GLY A 28 -4.80 -10.75 4.57
CA GLY A 28 -4.10 -11.52 3.53
C GLY A 28 -2.60 -11.61 3.77
N ILE A 29 -1.87 -11.78 2.68
CA ILE A 29 -0.43 -12.08 2.68
C ILE A 29 0.42 -10.90 2.25
N LEU A 30 -0.19 -9.73 2.03
CA LEU A 30 0.54 -8.56 1.53
C LEU A 30 1.55 -8.09 2.57
N THR A 31 2.79 -7.89 2.16
CA THR A 31 3.87 -7.46 3.07
C THR A 31 4.33 -6.03 2.80
N SER A 32 4.11 -5.52 1.59
CA SER A 32 4.44 -4.14 1.21
C SER A 32 3.52 -3.58 0.14
N SER A 33 3.60 -2.27 -0.07
CA SER A 33 2.97 -1.55 -1.18
C SER A 33 3.87 -0.43 -1.70
N SER A 34 3.69 -0.05 -2.96
CA SER A 34 4.30 1.15 -3.54
C SER A 34 3.23 2.26 -3.66
N LEU A 35 3.48 3.41 -3.01
CA LEU A 35 2.54 4.53 -2.93
C LEU A 35 2.80 5.54 -4.06
N MET A 36 1.77 5.82 -4.83
CA MET A 36 1.72 6.87 -5.86
C MET A 36 1.51 8.23 -5.20
N VAL A 37 2.59 8.98 -4.97
CA VAL A 37 2.54 10.29 -4.29
C VAL A 37 1.74 11.33 -5.09
N SER A 38 1.74 11.21 -6.42
CA SER A 38 0.95 12.02 -7.34
C SER A 38 -0.50 11.53 -7.53
N GLY A 39 -0.88 10.41 -6.89
CA GLY A 39 -2.20 9.82 -7.02
C GLY A 39 -3.29 10.67 -6.36
N GLU A 40 -4.49 10.67 -6.95
CA GLU A 40 -5.66 11.44 -6.46
C GLU A 40 -6.05 11.07 -5.02
N TYR A 41 -5.75 9.85 -4.59
CA TYR A 41 -6.08 9.32 -3.26
C TYR A 41 -4.83 9.04 -2.40
N SER A 42 -3.72 9.71 -2.71
CA SER A 42 -2.44 9.56 -1.99
C SER A 42 -2.55 9.96 -0.51
N ASP A 43 -3.26 11.03 -0.17
CA ASP A 43 -3.46 11.46 1.22
C ASP A 43 -4.18 10.40 2.08
N GLU A 44 -5.22 9.77 1.51
CA GLU A 44 -5.91 8.65 2.17
C GLU A 44 -4.95 7.47 2.38
N ALA A 45 -4.14 7.15 1.36
CA ALA A 45 -3.13 6.09 1.44
C ALA A 45 -2.06 6.39 2.51
N PHE A 46 -1.62 7.64 2.65
CA PHE A 46 -0.68 8.07 3.70
C PHE A 46 -1.27 7.87 5.11
N LEU A 47 -2.52 8.26 5.34
CA LEU A 47 -3.19 8.06 6.62
C LEU A 47 -3.31 6.56 6.95
N MET A 48 -3.76 5.76 5.97
CA MET A 48 -3.86 4.31 6.13
C MET A 48 -2.48 3.68 6.44
N ALA A 49 -1.43 4.08 5.73
CA ALA A 49 -0.06 3.62 5.99
C ALA A 49 0.42 3.99 7.39
N LYS A 50 0.11 5.21 7.86
CA LYS A 50 0.47 5.69 9.19
C LYS A 50 -0.23 4.90 10.30
N GLU A 51 -1.47 4.50 10.09
CA GLU A 51 -2.24 3.66 11.02
C GLU A 51 -1.77 2.19 11.01
N HIS A 52 -1.15 1.74 9.92
CA HIS A 52 -0.74 0.35 9.70
C HIS A 52 0.78 0.24 9.51
N THR A 53 1.55 0.60 10.54
CA THR A 53 3.02 0.69 10.49
C THR A 53 3.75 -0.62 10.18
N GLY A 54 3.05 -1.76 10.19
CA GLY A 54 3.60 -3.06 9.78
C GLY A 54 3.53 -3.33 8.27
N LEU A 55 2.81 -2.51 7.49
CA LEU A 55 2.83 -2.55 6.03
C LEU A 55 4.08 -1.81 5.53
N GLY A 56 4.96 -2.48 4.79
CA GLY A 56 6.08 -1.79 4.16
C GLY A 56 5.55 -0.83 3.08
N VAL A 57 5.98 0.44 3.08
CA VAL A 57 5.54 1.42 2.08
C VAL A 57 6.74 2.02 1.37
N GLY A 58 6.82 1.80 0.05
CA GLY A 58 7.78 2.45 -0.85
C GLY A 58 7.10 3.50 -1.72
N ILE A 59 7.87 4.14 -2.61
CA ILE A 59 7.36 5.13 -3.57
C ILE A 59 7.14 4.45 -4.92
N HIS A 60 5.98 4.67 -5.54
CA HIS A 60 5.68 4.29 -6.92
C HIS A 60 5.94 5.49 -7.83
N LEU A 61 7.06 5.48 -8.55
CA LEU A 61 7.44 6.55 -9.48
C LEU A 61 6.75 6.34 -10.83
N THR A 62 6.14 7.41 -11.36
CA THR A 62 5.41 7.43 -12.65
C THR A 62 5.68 8.69 -13.43
#